data_AF-A0A9D6T7G1-F1
#
_entry.id   AF-A0A9D6T7G1-F1
#
_cell.length_a   1.000
_cell.length_b   1.000
_cell.length_c   1.000
_cell.angle_alpha   90.00
_cell.angle_beta   90.00
_cell.angle_gamma   90.00
#
_symmetry.space_group_name_H-M   'P 1'
#
loop_
_entity.id
_entity.type
_entity.pdbx_description
1 polymer ?
#
loop_
_entity_poly.entity_id
_entity_poly.type
_entity_poly.pdbx_seq_one_letter_code
_entity_poly.pdbx_strand_id
1 'polypeptide(L)'
;MKCTRCHARAEVHIRHHNSAFCRGCYGTYFQRQVERAIHKEHMFTPDEDVLVAVSGGKDSLALWDALVTMGYRTTGLHLALGIGDYSAISTRKTEHFARERGLRLLTVPLEDETPGLGIMRVAGATNRKACAACGTVKRHYFDRIAAEQGFQVVATGHNLDDEAARLLGNVLHWQSDHLAKQSPVLVPTHEKFARKVKPFFRISEYETAVYAFFRGIDYVLDECPNSAGATQLVYKDVLNRLEAAMPGTKLTFVQEFLRTGRPAFAGEASSPPQTCESCGMPSYNGTCGFCRLVAEVTRRRNPLPHAGPA
;
A
#
# COMPACT_ATOMS: atom_id res chain seq x y z
N MET A 1 0.99 23.32 25.28
CA MET A 1 0.05 22.31 25.84
C MET A 1 0.83 21.22 26.58
N LYS A 2 0.18 20.46 27.47
CA LYS A 2 0.80 19.34 28.20
C LYS A 2 0.50 18.01 27.51
N CYS A 3 1.41 17.04 27.65
CA CYS A 3 1.21 15.68 27.19
C CYS A 3 0.06 15.03 27.98
N THR A 4 -0.91 14.44 27.28
CA THR A 4 -2.07 13.75 27.85
C THR A 4 -1.67 12.57 28.74
N ARG A 5 -0.53 11.93 28.47
CA ARG A 5 -0.08 10.73 29.21
C ARG A 5 0.84 11.03 30.40
N CYS A 6 1.82 11.93 30.25
CA CYS A 6 2.84 12.17 31.28
C CYS A 6 2.88 13.61 31.81
N HIS A 7 2.00 14.49 31.33
CA HIS A 7 1.91 15.91 31.70
C HIS A 7 3.13 16.79 31.42
N ALA A 8 4.22 16.25 30.84
CA ALA A 8 5.35 17.02 30.31
C ALA A 8 4.94 17.92 29.13
N ARG A 9 5.86 18.74 28.61
CA ARG A 9 5.61 19.55 27.40
C ARG A 9 5.30 18.63 26.21
N ALA A 10 4.17 18.85 25.53
CA ALA A 10 3.85 18.12 24.30
C ALA A 10 4.55 18.75 23.08
N GLU A 11 4.87 17.90 22.10
CA GLU A 11 5.47 18.26 20.81
C GLU A 11 4.50 18.08 19.65
N VAL A 12 3.49 17.22 19.79
CA VAL A 12 2.46 16.95 18.76
C VAL A 12 1.06 17.05 19.35
N HIS A 13 0.12 17.55 18.54
CA HIS A 13 -1.31 17.61 18.84
C HIS A 13 -2.12 16.79 17.81
N ILE A 14 -2.88 15.81 18.30
CA ILE A 14 -3.83 15.03 17.50
C ILE A 14 -5.22 15.65 17.65
N ARG A 15 -5.58 16.51 16.70
CA ARG A 15 -6.80 17.35 16.77
C ARG A 15 -8.09 16.54 16.86
N HIS A 16 -8.23 15.48 16.06
CA HIS A 16 -9.44 14.66 16.04
C HIS A 16 -9.65 13.81 17.32
N HIS A 17 -8.61 13.64 18.12
CA HIS A 17 -8.69 13.03 19.46
C HIS A 17 -8.54 14.05 20.59
N ASN A 18 -8.43 15.35 20.27
CA ASN A 18 -8.15 16.44 21.21
C ASN A 18 -7.07 16.07 22.25
N SER A 19 -5.99 15.44 21.79
CA SER A 19 -4.95 14.88 22.66
C SER A 19 -3.56 15.26 22.19
N ALA A 20 -2.64 15.44 23.12
CA ALA A 20 -1.30 15.93 22.82
C ALA A 20 -0.24 15.05 23.47
N PHE A 21 0.89 14.88 22.80
CA PHE A 21 1.93 13.95 23.26
C PHE A 21 3.32 14.58 23.18
N CYS A 22 4.18 14.27 24.15
CA CYS A 22 5.63 14.40 23.98
C CYS A 22 6.15 13.26 23.09
N ARG A 23 7.38 13.37 22.58
CA ARG A 23 7.99 12.37 21.70
C ARG A 23 7.89 10.93 22.20
N GLY A 24 8.27 10.68 23.45
CA GLY A 24 8.26 9.34 24.04
C GLY A 24 6.84 8.76 24.17
N CYS A 25 5.89 9.57 24.65
CA CYS A 25 4.49 9.12 24.81
C CYS A 25 3.78 8.94 23.46
N TYR A 26 4.18 9.70 22.43
CA TYR A 26 3.59 9.58 21.11
C TYR A 26 3.86 8.21 20.47
N GLY A 27 5.08 7.68 20.60
CA GLY A 27 5.42 6.35 20.07
C GLY A 27 4.50 5.26 20.62
N THR A 28 4.23 5.25 21.93
CA THR A 28 3.28 4.29 22.53
C THR A 28 1.85 4.55 22.08
N TYR A 29 1.42 5.82 21.98
CA TYR A 29 0.08 6.13 21.47
C TYR A 29 -0.11 5.59 20.06
N PHE A 30 0.87 5.83 19.17
CA PHE A 30 0.87 5.38 17.79
C PHE A 30 0.78 3.85 17.70
N GLN A 31 1.68 3.14 18.40
CA GLN A 31 1.66 1.67 18.45
C GLN A 31 0.31 1.12 18.92
N ARG A 32 -0.29 1.71 19.95
CA ARG A 32 -1.63 1.31 20.42
C ARG A 32 -2.73 1.53 19.38
N GLN A 33 -2.64 2.55 18.53
CA GLN A 33 -3.60 2.72 17.43
C GLN A 33 -3.43 1.62 16.37
N VAL A 34 -2.18 1.27 16.03
CA VAL A 34 -1.86 0.20 15.08
C VAL A 34 -2.34 -1.16 15.61
N GLU A 35 -1.98 -1.49 16.84
CA GLU A 35 -2.40 -2.72 17.52
C GLU A 35 -3.93 -2.82 17.62
N ARG A 36 -4.60 -1.73 17.96
CA ARG A 36 -6.07 -1.67 17.96
C ARG A 36 -6.67 -1.96 16.59
N ALA A 37 -6.06 -1.47 15.51
CA ALA A 37 -6.51 -1.77 14.15
C ALA A 37 -6.31 -3.26 13.80
N ILE A 38 -5.13 -3.81 14.11
CA ILE A 38 -4.79 -5.22 13.89
C ILE A 38 -5.78 -6.15 14.60
N HIS A 39 -6.02 -5.92 15.90
CA HIS A 39 -6.93 -6.74 16.68
C HIS A 39 -8.39 -6.60 16.26
N LYS A 40 -8.88 -5.36 16.09
CA LYS A 40 -10.30 -5.12 15.79
C LYS A 40 -10.71 -5.69 14.44
N GLU A 41 -9.82 -5.64 13.44
CA GLU A 41 -10.11 -6.14 12.09
C GLU A 41 -9.60 -7.57 11.88
N HIS A 42 -9.09 -8.24 12.93
CA HIS A 42 -8.51 -9.59 12.86
C HIS A 42 -7.47 -9.73 11.73
N MET A 43 -6.56 -8.77 11.61
CA MET A 43 -5.61 -8.69 10.50
C MET A 43 -4.63 -9.86 10.50
N PHE A 44 -4.03 -10.16 11.65
CA PHE A 44 -3.09 -11.26 11.88
C PHE A 44 -2.80 -11.40 13.37
N THR A 45 -2.20 -12.52 13.74
CA THR A 45 -1.76 -12.84 15.10
C THR A 45 -0.25 -12.62 15.28
N PRO A 46 0.28 -12.54 16.52
CA PRO A 46 1.72 -12.45 16.78
C PRO A 46 2.52 -13.64 16.21
N ASP A 47 1.89 -14.81 16.10
CA ASP A 47 2.48 -16.05 15.60
C ASP A 47 2.41 -16.17 14.07
N GLU A 48 1.90 -15.18 13.35
CA GLU A 48 1.94 -15.19 11.88
C GLU A 48 3.13 -14.39 11.35
N ASP A 49 3.84 -14.94 10.36
CA ASP A 49 4.89 -14.22 9.64
C ASP A 49 4.26 -13.23 8.66
N VAL A 50 4.62 -11.95 8.77
CA VAL A 50 4.04 -10.86 7.99
C VAL A 50 5.03 -10.33 6.95
N LEU A 51 4.66 -10.38 5.68
CA LEU A 51 5.39 -9.75 4.60
C LEU A 51 5.00 -8.26 4.49
N VAL A 52 5.92 -7.35 4.78
CA VAL A 52 5.64 -5.90 4.75
C VAL A 52 6.09 -5.33 3.42
N ALA A 53 5.16 -4.86 2.60
CA ALA A 53 5.49 -4.20 1.34
C ALA A 53 6.10 -2.81 1.59
N VAL A 54 7.40 -2.67 1.34
CA VAL A 54 8.19 -1.48 1.65
C VAL A 54 8.66 -0.75 0.40
N SER A 55 8.13 0.46 0.18
CA SER A 55 8.44 1.27 -1.00
C SER A 55 9.67 2.17 -0.84
N GLY A 56 10.25 2.22 0.36
CA GLY A 56 11.23 3.24 0.78
C GLY A 56 10.60 4.57 1.20
N GLY A 57 9.27 4.69 1.07
CA GLY A 57 8.52 5.85 1.53
C GLY A 57 8.16 5.78 3.00
N LYS A 58 7.87 6.96 3.56
CA LYS A 58 7.48 7.24 4.94
C LYS A 58 6.54 6.20 5.55
N ASP A 59 5.35 6.01 4.98
CA ASP A 59 4.32 5.17 5.59
C ASP A 59 4.71 3.70 5.65
N SER A 60 5.36 3.19 4.61
CA SER A 60 5.75 1.78 4.55
C SER A 60 6.91 1.45 5.50
N LEU A 61 7.88 2.36 5.65
CA LEU A 61 8.97 2.19 6.62
C LEU A 61 8.49 2.42 8.06
N ALA A 62 7.59 3.39 8.28
CA ALA A 62 6.94 3.58 9.58
C ALA A 62 6.11 2.36 10.00
N LEU A 63 5.40 1.72 9.06
CA LEU A 63 4.67 0.48 9.31
C LEU A 63 5.64 -0.62 9.73
N TRP A 64 6.74 -0.79 8.99
CA TRP A 64 7.72 -1.82 9.31
C TRP A 64 8.36 -1.59 10.68
N ASP A 65 8.77 -0.36 11.00
CA ASP A 65 9.32 0.01 12.32
C ASP A 65 8.32 -0.26 13.45
N ALA A 66 7.05 0.12 13.25
CA ALA A 66 6.00 -0.07 14.25
C ALA A 66 5.75 -1.56 14.52
N LEU A 67 5.62 -2.39 13.48
CA LEU A 67 5.41 -3.83 13.62
C LEU A 67 6.58 -4.53 14.30
N VAL A 68 7.81 -4.20 13.91
CA VAL A 68 9.02 -4.74 14.56
C VAL A 68 9.09 -4.33 16.03
N THR A 69 8.81 -3.06 16.34
CA THR A 69 8.86 -2.58 17.73
C THR A 69 7.80 -3.22 18.62
N MET A 70 6.65 -3.62 18.05
CA MET A 70 5.60 -4.36 18.76
C MET A 70 5.88 -5.88 18.84
N GLY A 71 7.00 -6.37 18.28
CA GLY A 71 7.41 -7.77 18.37
C GLY A 71 6.83 -8.70 17.31
N TYR A 72 6.21 -8.17 16.25
CA TYR A 72 5.70 -9.01 15.16
C TYR A 72 6.84 -9.58 14.31
N ARG A 73 6.68 -10.82 13.85
CA ARG A 73 7.62 -11.49 12.95
C ARG A 73 7.42 -10.95 11.55
N THR A 74 8.38 -10.15 11.06
CA THR A 74 8.24 -9.45 9.78
C THR A 74 9.40 -9.72 8.83
N THR A 75 9.10 -9.72 7.53
CA THR A 75 10.09 -9.63 6.44
C THR A 75 9.67 -8.50 5.52
N GLY A 76 10.60 -7.64 5.13
CA GLY A 76 10.33 -6.58 4.16
C GLY A 76 10.32 -7.13 2.73
N LEU A 77 9.45 -6.60 1.87
CA LEU A 77 9.47 -6.80 0.42
C LEU A 77 9.59 -5.44 -0.29
N HIS A 78 10.73 -5.22 -0.96
CA HIS A 78 10.95 -4.08 -1.83
C HIS A 78 10.90 -4.49 -3.30
N LEU A 79 10.12 -3.78 -4.11
CA LEU A 79 10.09 -3.96 -5.57
C LEU A 79 10.81 -2.77 -6.21
N ALA A 80 11.97 -3.00 -6.82
CA ALA A 80 12.68 -1.94 -7.55
C ALA A 80 12.03 -1.78 -8.94
N LEU A 81 11.30 -0.67 -9.12
CA LEU A 81 10.38 -0.48 -10.24
C LEU A 81 11.03 0.01 -11.55
N GLY A 82 12.33 0.32 -11.53
CA GLY A 82 13.05 0.85 -12.69
C GLY A 82 12.64 2.28 -13.09
N ILE A 83 12.20 3.10 -12.13
CA ILE A 83 11.84 4.51 -12.34
C ILE A 83 13.07 5.39 -12.05
N GLY A 84 14.11 5.29 -12.89
CA GLY A 84 15.34 6.10 -12.80
C GLY A 84 15.92 6.21 -11.39
N ASP A 85 16.44 7.41 -11.07
CA ASP A 85 17.07 7.70 -9.78
C ASP A 85 16.12 7.52 -8.58
N TYR A 86 14.81 7.78 -8.77
CA TYR A 86 13.82 7.56 -7.71
C TYR A 86 13.84 6.11 -7.20
N SER A 87 13.92 5.13 -8.11
CA SER A 87 13.98 3.71 -7.70
C SER A 87 15.32 3.33 -7.07
N ALA A 88 16.42 3.93 -7.51
CA ALA A 88 17.74 3.69 -6.91
C ALA A 88 17.80 4.25 -5.47
N ILE A 89 17.29 5.47 -5.27
CA ILE A 89 17.21 6.11 -3.94
C ILE A 89 16.30 5.29 -3.02
N SER A 90 15.11 4.89 -3.49
CA SER A 90 14.16 4.13 -2.68
C SER A 90 14.69 2.75 -2.27
N THR A 91 15.39 2.06 -3.18
CA THR A 91 16.08 0.78 -2.90
C THR A 91 17.11 0.98 -1.80
N ARG A 92 18.04 1.94 -1.97
CA ARG A 92 19.11 2.21 -1.01
C ARG A 92 18.60 2.59 0.38
N LYS A 93 17.54 3.41 0.47
CA LYS A 93 16.92 3.79 1.74
C LYS A 93 16.28 2.59 2.45
N THR A 94 15.61 1.73 1.69
CA THR A 94 14.97 0.51 2.23
C THR A 94 16.02 -0.50 2.71
N GLU A 95 17.08 -0.72 1.94
CA GLU A 95 18.21 -1.59 2.33
C GLU A 95 18.94 -1.06 3.56
N HIS A 96 19.16 0.26 3.63
CA HIS A 96 19.75 0.89 4.79
C HIS A 96 18.89 0.70 6.04
N PHE A 97 17.59 0.98 5.95
CA PHE A 97 16.63 0.77 7.03
C PHE A 97 16.67 -0.67 7.57
N ALA A 98 16.66 -1.65 6.66
CA ALA A 98 16.71 -3.07 7.02
C ALA A 98 18.04 -3.45 7.70
N ARG A 99 19.17 -3.02 7.12
CA ARG A 99 20.52 -3.31 7.62
C ARG A 99 20.74 -2.74 9.02
N GLU A 100 20.35 -1.49 9.27
CA GLU A 100 20.51 -0.85 10.59
C GLU A 100 19.73 -1.56 11.71
N ARG A 101 18.63 -2.23 11.34
CA ARG A 101 17.73 -2.91 12.29
C ARG A 101 17.91 -4.42 12.31
N GLY A 102 18.85 -4.97 11.53
CA GLY A 102 19.07 -6.42 11.42
C GLY A 102 17.85 -7.17 10.85
N LEU A 103 17.09 -6.55 9.95
CA LEU A 103 15.84 -7.11 9.41
C LEU A 103 16.06 -7.82 8.07
N ARG A 104 15.31 -8.89 7.83
CA ARG A 104 15.27 -9.57 6.52
C ARG A 104 14.52 -8.70 5.50
N LEU A 105 15.16 -8.42 4.38
CA LEU A 105 14.58 -7.71 3.23
C LEU A 105 14.69 -8.59 1.97
N LEU A 106 13.57 -8.77 1.28
CA LEU A 106 13.52 -9.32 -0.07
C LEU A 106 13.47 -8.16 -1.06
N THR A 107 14.50 -8.02 -1.88
CA THR A 107 14.55 -7.01 -2.95
C THR A 107 14.32 -7.69 -4.29
N VAL A 108 13.33 -7.23 -5.04
CA VAL A 108 12.96 -7.78 -6.35
C VAL A 108 13.14 -6.70 -7.42
N PRO A 109 14.25 -6.74 -8.18
CA PRO A 109 14.45 -5.87 -9.33
C PRO A 109 13.59 -6.34 -10.51
N LEU A 110 12.56 -5.56 -10.86
CA LEU A 110 11.59 -5.98 -11.88
C LEU A 110 12.19 -6.12 -13.29
N GLU A 111 13.22 -5.34 -13.61
CA GLU A 111 13.87 -5.45 -14.93
C GLU A 111 14.64 -6.76 -15.09
N ASP A 112 15.17 -7.31 -13.99
CA ASP A 112 15.93 -8.57 -14.00
C ASP A 112 14.99 -9.77 -14.00
N GLU A 113 13.90 -9.70 -13.22
CA GLU A 113 12.88 -10.76 -13.15
C GLU A 113 12.09 -10.91 -14.44
N THR A 114 11.82 -9.81 -15.15
CA THR A 114 11.12 -9.85 -16.43
C THR A 114 11.64 -8.74 -17.33
N PRO A 115 12.58 -9.08 -18.24
CA PRO A 115 13.19 -8.11 -19.13
C PRO A 115 12.16 -7.22 -19.85
N GLY A 116 12.21 -5.92 -19.56
CA GLY A 116 11.28 -4.94 -20.14
C GLY A 116 10.09 -4.52 -19.28
N LEU A 117 9.96 -5.05 -18.05
CA LEU A 117 8.91 -4.64 -17.11
C LEU A 117 9.23 -3.39 -16.26
N GLY A 118 10.36 -2.72 -16.49
CA GLY A 118 10.58 -1.38 -15.95
C GLY A 118 9.38 -0.47 -16.25
N ILE A 119 8.80 0.15 -15.23
CA ILE A 119 7.47 0.77 -15.33
C ILE A 119 7.39 1.82 -16.45
N MET A 120 8.46 2.57 -16.66
CA MET A 120 8.54 3.56 -17.74
C MET A 120 8.51 2.91 -19.13
N ARG A 121 9.17 1.76 -19.29
CA ARG A 121 9.16 1.00 -20.55
C ARG A 121 7.78 0.41 -20.83
N VAL A 122 7.10 -0.09 -19.79
CA VAL A 122 5.73 -0.60 -19.91
C VAL A 122 4.76 0.52 -20.30
N ALA A 123 4.85 1.68 -19.66
CA ALA A 123 4.01 2.83 -19.97
C ALA A 123 4.20 3.31 -21.41
N GLY A 124 5.46 3.48 -21.85
CA GLY A 124 5.81 3.89 -23.21
C GLY A 124 5.37 2.87 -24.27
N ALA A 125 5.54 1.57 -24.01
CA ALA A 125 5.12 0.54 -24.96
C ALA A 125 3.60 0.46 -25.10
N THR A 126 2.85 0.54 -24.00
CA THR A 126 1.40 0.25 -23.98
C THR A 126 0.51 1.48 -24.15
N ASN A 127 1.07 2.70 -24.15
CA ASN A 127 0.33 3.97 -24.03
C ASN A 127 -0.59 4.03 -22.78
N ARG A 128 -0.34 3.20 -21.77
CA ARG A 128 -1.06 3.22 -20.49
C ARG A 128 -0.43 4.24 -19.55
N LYS A 129 -1.24 4.81 -18.66
CA LYS A 129 -0.72 5.58 -17.53
C LYS A 129 0.22 4.70 -16.70
N ALA A 130 1.43 5.20 -16.42
CA ALA A 130 2.47 4.46 -15.69
C ALA A 130 1.96 3.90 -14.35
N CYS A 131 1.18 4.68 -13.60
CA CYS A 131 0.60 4.26 -12.33
C CYS A 131 -0.37 3.06 -12.44
N ALA A 132 -1.10 2.92 -13.55
CA ALA A 132 -2.00 1.79 -13.77
C ALA A 132 -1.22 0.48 -14.02
N ALA A 133 -0.15 0.55 -14.81
CA ALA A 133 0.77 -0.58 -15.01
C ALA A 133 1.47 -0.96 -13.71
N CYS A 134 2.04 0.03 -13.00
CA CYS A 134 2.69 -0.15 -11.71
C CYS A 134 1.79 -0.85 -10.69
N GLY A 135 0.53 -0.42 -10.55
CA GLY A 135 -0.42 -1.07 -9.65
C GLY A 135 -0.70 -2.54 -10.00
N THR A 136 -0.75 -2.88 -11.29
CA THR A 136 -0.93 -4.27 -11.74
C THR A 136 0.29 -5.13 -11.41
N VAL A 137 1.48 -4.63 -11.71
CA VAL A 137 2.74 -5.36 -11.46
C VAL A 137 2.97 -5.55 -9.95
N LYS A 138 2.86 -4.49 -9.14
CA LYS A 138 3.05 -4.59 -7.68
C LYS A 138 2.14 -5.64 -7.04
N ARG A 139 0.84 -5.61 -7.38
CA ARG A 139 -0.13 -6.57 -6.82
C ARG A 139 0.20 -8.01 -7.19
N HIS A 140 0.61 -8.26 -8.43
CA HIS A 140 1.04 -9.59 -8.86
C HIS A 140 2.24 -10.09 -8.07
N TYR A 141 3.29 -9.28 -7.96
CA TYR A 141 4.51 -9.66 -7.25
C TYR A 141 4.30 -9.81 -5.74
N PHE A 142 3.42 -9.03 -5.11
CA PHE A 142 3.08 -9.22 -3.70
C PHE A 142 2.50 -10.60 -3.44
N ASP A 143 1.53 -11.04 -4.26
CA ASP A 143 0.92 -12.37 -4.10
C ASP A 143 1.90 -13.49 -4.49
N ARG A 144 2.67 -13.30 -5.57
CA ARG A 144 3.63 -14.29 -6.06
C ARG A 144 4.72 -14.57 -5.02
N ILE A 145 5.38 -13.53 -4.54
CA ILE A 145 6.46 -13.66 -3.56
C ILE A 145 5.92 -14.17 -2.22
N ALA A 146 4.72 -13.73 -1.81
CA ALA A 146 4.10 -14.26 -0.59
C ALA A 146 3.85 -15.77 -0.70
N ALA A 147 3.29 -16.25 -1.82
CA ALA A 147 3.05 -17.66 -2.05
C ALA A 147 4.36 -18.47 -2.11
N GLU A 148 5.37 -17.99 -2.85
CA GLU A 148 6.66 -18.67 -3.00
C GLU A 148 7.46 -18.76 -1.69
N GLN A 149 7.35 -17.75 -0.82
CA GLN A 149 8.07 -17.69 0.45
C GLN A 149 7.22 -18.18 1.64
N GLY A 150 5.99 -18.64 1.39
CA GLY A 150 5.10 -19.19 2.43
C GLY A 150 4.40 -18.16 3.33
N PHE A 151 4.40 -16.87 2.99
CA PHE A 151 3.69 -15.83 3.75
C PHE A 151 2.19 -15.87 3.49
N GLN A 152 1.41 -15.93 4.56
CA GLN A 152 -0.05 -15.86 4.50
C GLN A 152 -0.59 -14.42 4.59
N VAL A 153 0.25 -13.47 5.01
CA VAL A 153 -0.14 -12.09 5.29
C VAL A 153 0.79 -11.10 4.58
N VAL A 154 0.21 -10.15 3.86
CA VAL A 154 0.91 -9.01 3.27
C VAL A 154 0.37 -7.71 3.87
N ALA A 155 1.22 -6.98 4.59
CA ALA A 155 0.89 -5.68 5.16
C ALA A 155 1.35 -4.54 4.25
N THR A 156 0.51 -3.52 4.09
CA THR A 156 0.82 -2.33 3.28
C THR A 156 0.61 -1.05 4.08
N GLY A 157 1.43 -0.03 3.82
CA GLY A 157 1.40 1.26 4.51
C GLY A 157 0.27 2.22 4.10
N HIS A 158 -0.85 1.74 3.55
CA HIS A 158 -1.97 2.62 3.20
C HIS A 158 -2.57 3.22 4.48
N ASN A 159 -2.62 4.55 4.53
CA ASN A 159 -3.07 5.31 5.70
C ASN A 159 -4.52 5.81 5.55
N LEU A 160 -5.03 6.53 6.56
CA LEU A 160 -6.40 7.06 6.55
C LEU A 160 -6.67 8.01 5.37
N ASP A 161 -5.69 8.85 5.02
CA ASP A 161 -5.80 9.81 3.92
C ASP A 161 -5.89 9.09 2.56
N ASP A 162 -5.14 8.01 2.38
CA ASP A 162 -5.22 7.16 1.18
C ASP A 162 -6.61 6.51 1.06
N GLU A 163 -7.12 5.94 2.15
CA GLU A 163 -8.44 5.30 2.16
C GLU A 163 -9.58 6.30 1.96
N ALA A 164 -9.50 7.48 2.59
CA ALA A 164 -10.48 8.54 2.42
C ALA A 164 -10.47 9.10 0.99
N ALA A 165 -9.30 9.35 0.42
CA ALA A 165 -9.17 9.84 -0.96
C ALA A 165 -9.66 8.81 -1.99
N ARG A 166 -9.34 7.52 -1.77
CA ARG A 166 -9.85 6.42 -2.60
C ARG A 166 -11.37 6.33 -2.53
N LEU A 167 -11.94 6.42 -1.32
CA LEU A 167 -13.38 6.38 -1.07
C LEU A 167 -14.08 7.55 -1.74
N LEU A 168 -13.62 8.78 -1.52
CA LEU A 168 -14.19 9.99 -2.13
C LEU A 168 -14.19 9.88 -3.66
N GLY A 169 -13.07 9.48 -4.25
CA GLY A 169 -12.97 9.30 -5.70
C GLY A 169 -13.97 8.25 -6.24
N ASN A 170 -14.13 7.13 -5.53
CA ASN A 170 -15.09 6.09 -5.91
C ASN A 170 -16.55 6.55 -5.78
N VAL A 171 -16.89 7.31 -4.74
CA VAL A 171 -18.23 7.86 -4.54
C VAL A 171 -18.57 8.88 -5.63
N LEU A 172 -17.67 9.82 -5.91
CA LEU A 172 -17.88 10.84 -6.94
C LEU A 172 -18.12 10.26 -8.34
N HIS A 173 -17.61 9.07 -8.62
CA HIS A 173 -17.75 8.38 -9.90
C HIS A 173 -18.63 7.13 -9.82
N TRP A 174 -19.35 6.94 -8.70
CA TRP A 174 -20.22 5.79 -8.42
C TRP A 174 -19.63 4.43 -8.82
N GLN A 175 -18.38 4.21 -8.45
CA GLN A 175 -17.65 2.98 -8.75
C GLN A 175 -18.04 1.86 -7.77
N SER A 176 -19.27 1.36 -7.88
CA SER A 176 -19.89 0.40 -6.94
C SER A 176 -19.01 -0.82 -6.65
N ASP A 177 -18.40 -1.42 -7.67
CA ASP A 177 -17.48 -2.56 -7.49
C ASP A 177 -16.26 -2.23 -6.63
N HIS A 178 -15.73 -1.02 -6.76
CA HIS A 178 -14.61 -0.54 -5.96
C HIS A 178 -15.03 -0.18 -4.54
N LEU A 179 -16.24 0.34 -4.35
CA LEU A 179 -16.84 0.57 -3.04
C LEU A 179 -17.02 -0.75 -2.29
N ALA A 180 -17.59 -1.77 -2.94
CA ALA A 180 -17.79 -3.11 -2.35
C ALA A 180 -16.47 -3.74 -1.85
N LYS A 181 -15.40 -3.58 -2.64
CA LYS A 181 -14.08 -4.18 -2.39
C LYS A 181 -13.19 -3.37 -1.45
N GLN A 182 -13.55 -2.13 -1.10
CA GLN A 182 -12.73 -1.31 -0.21
C GLN A 182 -12.84 -1.83 1.22
N SER A 183 -11.73 -2.36 1.74
CA SER A 183 -11.64 -2.94 3.08
C SER A 183 -10.23 -2.79 3.65
N PRO A 184 -10.06 -2.68 4.98
CA PRO A 184 -8.75 -2.76 5.64
C PRO A 184 -8.16 -4.17 5.60
N VAL A 185 -8.99 -5.19 5.42
CA VAL A 185 -8.60 -6.60 5.27
C VAL A 185 -9.23 -7.17 4.00
N LEU A 186 -8.38 -7.66 3.09
CA LEU A 186 -8.79 -8.44 1.93
C LEU A 186 -8.54 -9.91 2.24
N VAL A 187 -9.64 -10.65 2.42
CA VAL A 187 -9.62 -12.09 2.64
C VAL A 187 -9.21 -12.79 1.35
N PRO A 188 -8.28 -13.77 1.40
CA PRO A 188 -7.93 -14.58 0.24
C PRO A 188 -9.14 -15.29 -0.36
N THR A 189 -9.26 -15.22 -1.69
CA THR A 189 -10.25 -16.00 -2.48
C THR A 189 -9.61 -17.13 -3.27
N HIS A 190 -8.29 -17.34 -3.11
CA HIS A 190 -7.49 -18.38 -3.73
C HIS A 190 -6.32 -18.73 -2.79
N GLU A 191 -5.86 -19.98 -2.80
CA GLU A 191 -4.68 -20.43 -2.04
C GLU A 191 -3.37 -19.65 -2.31
N LYS A 192 -3.27 -18.99 -3.47
CA LYS A 192 -2.08 -18.20 -3.88
C LYS A 192 -2.29 -16.69 -3.70
N PHE A 193 -3.39 -16.30 -3.05
CA PHE A 193 -3.58 -14.94 -2.58
C PHE A 193 -3.25 -14.87 -1.10
N ALA A 194 -2.33 -13.98 -0.75
CA ALA A 194 -2.09 -13.66 0.65
C ALA A 194 -3.22 -12.75 1.17
N ARG A 195 -3.49 -12.87 2.48
CA ARG A 195 -4.38 -11.93 3.17
C ARG A 195 -3.72 -10.56 3.18
N LYS A 196 -4.38 -9.56 2.60
CA LYS A 196 -3.82 -8.20 2.53
C LYS A 196 -4.42 -7.33 3.61
N VAL A 197 -3.55 -6.66 4.35
CA VAL A 197 -3.94 -5.88 5.53
C VAL A 197 -3.37 -4.48 5.48
N LYS A 198 -4.10 -3.52 6.07
CA LYS A 198 -3.73 -2.10 6.12
C LYS A 198 -3.76 -1.59 7.56
N PRO A 199 -2.73 -1.88 8.39
CA PRO A 199 -2.76 -1.50 9.81
C PRO A 199 -2.88 0.01 10.07
N PHE A 200 -2.54 0.85 9.08
CA PHE A 200 -2.61 2.31 9.18
C PHE A 200 -3.93 2.93 8.68
N PHE A 201 -4.94 2.14 8.30
CA PHE A 201 -6.18 2.68 7.70
C PHE A 201 -6.97 3.68 8.56
N ARG A 202 -6.64 3.79 9.85
CA ARG A 202 -7.23 4.72 10.83
C ARG A 202 -6.30 5.85 11.28
N ILE A 203 -5.06 5.82 10.81
CA ILE A 203 -3.99 6.74 11.21
C ILE A 203 -3.76 7.69 10.05
N SER A 204 -3.77 9.00 10.30
CA SER A 204 -3.56 9.99 9.25
C SER A 204 -2.14 10.00 8.69
N GLU A 205 -1.99 10.55 7.48
CA GLU A 205 -0.68 10.80 6.85
C GLU A 205 0.19 11.73 7.71
N TYR A 206 -0.43 12.67 8.43
CA TYR A 206 0.23 13.52 9.42
C TYR A 206 0.79 12.70 10.58
N GLU A 207 0.01 11.78 11.15
CA GLU A 207 0.44 10.97 12.29
C GLU A 207 1.59 10.02 11.92
N THR A 208 1.50 9.35 10.78
CA THR A 208 2.60 8.52 10.26
C THR A 208 3.86 9.35 9.98
N ALA A 209 3.72 10.61 9.56
CA ALA A 209 4.84 11.54 9.40
C ALA A 209 5.48 11.95 10.72
N VAL A 210 4.68 12.30 11.73
CA VAL A 210 5.19 12.59 13.07
C VAL A 210 5.91 11.37 13.63
N TYR A 211 5.35 10.17 13.46
CA TYR A 211 5.99 8.95 13.92
C TYR A 211 7.34 8.72 13.24
N ALA A 212 7.39 8.77 11.91
CA ALA A 212 8.62 8.60 11.15
C ALA A 212 9.69 9.63 11.56
N PHE A 213 9.31 10.89 11.71
CA PHE A 213 10.20 11.96 12.16
C PHE A 213 10.70 11.73 13.60
N PHE A 214 9.81 11.36 14.53
CA PHE A 214 10.20 11.10 15.91
C PHE A 214 11.09 9.88 16.08
N ARG A 215 10.96 8.88 15.21
CA ARG A 215 11.78 7.68 15.16
C ARG A 215 13.07 7.85 14.34
N GLY A 216 13.27 9.01 13.71
CA GLY A 216 14.45 9.26 12.87
C GLY A 216 14.53 8.33 11.66
N ILE A 217 13.38 7.94 11.09
CA ILE A 217 13.34 7.07 9.92
C ILE A 217 13.79 7.87 8.70
N ASP A 218 14.86 7.39 8.05
CA ASP A 218 15.35 7.95 6.81
C ASP A 218 14.58 7.35 5.61
N TYR A 219 13.72 8.16 4.99
CA TYR A 219 12.84 7.75 3.89
C TYR A 219 12.99 8.64 2.66
N VAL A 220 12.46 8.21 1.52
CA VAL A 220 12.45 9.02 0.28
C VAL A 220 11.50 10.21 0.44
N LEU A 221 12.04 11.43 0.37
CA LEU A 221 11.28 12.68 0.47
C LEU A 221 10.59 13.05 -0.85
N ASP A 222 11.25 12.76 -1.97
CA ASP A 222 10.71 13.09 -3.30
C ASP A 222 9.50 12.22 -3.61
N GLU A 223 8.48 12.83 -4.21
CA GLU A 223 7.38 12.06 -4.78
C GLU A 223 7.84 11.32 -6.05
N CYS A 224 7.15 10.21 -6.34
CA CYS A 224 7.38 9.51 -7.60
C CYS A 224 7.06 10.45 -8.78
N PRO A 225 7.93 10.59 -9.79
CA PRO A 225 7.66 11.47 -10.93
C PRO A 225 6.32 11.18 -11.65
N ASN A 226 5.83 9.94 -11.56
CA ASN A 226 4.58 9.52 -12.15
C ASN A 226 3.32 9.81 -11.30
N SER A 227 3.45 10.30 -10.05
CA SER A 227 2.31 10.75 -9.23
C SER A 227 1.86 12.17 -9.56
N ALA A 228 2.68 12.95 -10.29
CA ALA A 228 2.32 14.30 -10.71
C ALA A 228 0.98 14.30 -11.49
N GLY A 229 0.04 15.13 -11.05
CA GLY A 229 -1.31 15.19 -11.64
C GLY A 229 -2.23 14.04 -11.25
N ALA A 230 -1.86 13.19 -10.29
CA ALA A 230 -2.75 12.14 -9.79
C ALA A 230 -3.99 12.75 -9.11
N THR A 231 -5.17 12.32 -9.52
CA THR A 231 -6.45 12.79 -8.97
C THR A 231 -6.58 12.55 -7.46
N GLN A 232 -5.89 11.53 -6.93
CA GLN A 232 -5.85 11.29 -5.48
C GLN A 232 -5.26 12.47 -4.70
N LEU A 233 -4.29 13.22 -5.25
CA LEU A 233 -3.73 14.40 -4.61
C LEU A 233 -4.79 15.50 -4.45
N VAL A 234 -5.64 15.68 -5.46
CA VAL A 234 -6.77 16.62 -5.41
C VAL A 234 -7.77 16.21 -4.32
N TYR A 235 -8.10 14.93 -4.22
CA TYR A 235 -9.00 14.44 -3.18
C TYR A 235 -8.41 14.61 -1.78
N LYS A 236 -7.11 14.31 -1.60
CA LYS A 236 -6.41 14.54 -0.34
C LYS A 236 -6.45 16.01 0.06
N ASP A 237 -6.22 16.94 -0.87
CA ASP A 237 -6.30 18.39 -0.59
C ASP A 237 -7.69 18.80 -0.09
N VAL A 238 -8.76 18.40 -0.80
CA VAL A 238 -10.14 18.71 -0.39
C VAL A 238 -10.45 18.12 1.00
N LEU A 239 -10.07 16.86 1.23
CA LEU A 239 -10.27 16.20 2.52
C LEU A 239 -9.43 16.84 3.63
N ASN A 240 -8.22 17.33 3.34
CA ASN A 240 -7.39 18.07 4.29
C ASN A 240 -8.06 19.37 4.72
N ARG A 241 -8.67 20.10 3.79
CA ARG A 241 -9.42 21.32 4.10
C ARG A 241 -10.63 21.04 5.00
N LEU A 242 -11.37 19.97 4.71
CA LEU A 242 -12.48 19.53 5.56
C LEU A 242 -11.99 19.12 6.95
N GLU A 243 -10.92 18.32 7.04
CA GLU A 243 -10.33 17.87 8.30
C GLU A 243 -9.79 19.04 9.15
N ALA A 244 -9.25 20.08 8.52
CA ALA A 244 -8.76 21.27 9.22
C ALA A 244 -9.89 22.08 9.86
N ALA A 245 -11.04 22.18 9.18
CA ALA A 245 -12.24 22.85 9.65
C ALA A 245 -13.05 22.01 10.65
N MET A 246 -13.12 20.70 10.42
CA MET A 246 -13.91 19.73 11.17
C MET A 246 -13.05 18.48 11.48
N PRO A 247 -12.22 18.52 12.55
CA PRO A 247 -11.35 17.40 12.90
C PRO A 247 -12.14 16.10 13.12
N GLY A 248 -11.65 15.00 12.57
CA GLY A 248 -12.28 13.68 12.59
C GLY A 248 -13.13 13.37 11.34
N THR A 249 -13.26 14.30 10.39
CA THR A 249 -14.04 14.09 9.16
C THR A 249 -13.59 12.86 8.38
N LYS A 250 -12.28 12.71 8.13
CA LYS A 250 -11.76 11.56 7.35
C LYS A 250 -12.00 10.24 8.07
N LEU A 251 -11.74 10.21 9.38
CA LEU A 251 -11.89 9.00 10.19
C LEU A 251 -13.35 8.54 10.20
N THR A 252 -14.27 9.46 10.48
CA THR A 252 -15.71 9.18 10.44
C THR A 252 -16.14 8.74 9.04
N PHE A 253 -15.71 9.42 7.98
CA PHE A 253 -16.06 9.08 6.61
C PHE A 253 -15.68 7.65 6.24
N VAL A 254 -14.43 7.24 6.54
CA VAL A 254 -13.96 5.88 6.24
C VAL A 254 -14.63 4.84 7.16
N GLN A 255 -14.70 5.10 8.47
CA GLN A 255 -15.26 4.14 9.42
C GLN A 255 -16.75 3.91 9.23
N GLU A 256 -17.53 4.97 9.01
CA GLU A 256 -18.96 4.87 8.77
C GLU A 256 -19.23 4.22 7.42
N PHE A 257 -18.44 4.52 6.38
CA PHE A 257 -18.52 3.77 5.14
C PHE A 257 -18.28 2.28 5.37
N LEU A 258 -17.20 1.86 6.05
CA LEU A 258 -16.94 0.44 6.29
C LEU A 258 -18.05 -0.24 7.10
N ARG A 259 -18.65 0.47 8.06
CA ARG A 259 -19.68 -0.04 8.99
C ARG A 259 -21.07 -0.12 8.36
N THR A 260 -21.48 0.91 7.62
CA THR A 260 -22.88 1.07 7.14
C THR A 260 -22.98 1.22 5.63
N GLY A 261 -22.06 1.94 5.00
CA GLY A 261 -22.10 2.20 3.55
C GLY A 261 -21.71 1.00 2.70
N ARG A 262 -20.59 0.34 3.00
CA ARG A 262 -20.01 -0.76 2.24
C ARG A 262 -20.96 -1.94 2.06
N PRO A 263 -21.70 -2.40 3.10
CA PRO A 263 -22.66 -3.49 2.94
C PRO A 263 -23.72 -3.24 1.86
N ALA A 264 -24.10 -1.98 1.61
CA ALA A 264 -25.07 -1.64 0.57
C ALA A 264 -24.55 -1.90 -0.86
N PHE A 265 -23.23 -2.05 -1.02
CA PHE A 265 -22.58 -2.39 -2.29
C PHE A 265 -22.16 -3.86 -2.36
N ALA A 266 -22.44 -4.67 -1.33
CA ALA A 266 -22.13 -6.09 -1.35
C ALA A 266 -23.05 -6.79 -2.38
N GLY A 267 -22.53 -7.03 -3.58
CA GLY A 267 -23.20 -7.81 -4.62
C GLY A 267 -22.96 -9.31 -4.45
N GLU A 268 -23.49 -10.09 -5.40
CA GLU A 268 -23.20 -11.53 -5.49
C GLU A 268 -21.70 -11.78 -5.54
N ALA A 269 -21.26 -12.82 -4.82
CA ALA A 269 -19.86 -13.21 -4.83
C ALA A 269 -19.45 -13.54 -6.27
N SER A 270 -18.49 -12.80 -6.82
CA SER A 270 -17.87 -13.17 -8.09
C SER A 270 -17.35 -14.59 -8.01
N SER A 271 -17.50 -15.37 -9.08
CA SER A 271 -16.91 -16.70 -9.18
C SER A 271 -15.46 -16.71 -8.67
N PRO A 272 -15.05 -17.75 -7.93
CA PRO A 272 -13.70 -17.81 -7.39
C PRO A 272 -12.70 -17.69 -8.54
N PRO A 273 -11.58 -16.98 -8.33
CA PRO A 273 -10.53 -16.92 -9.34
C PRO A 273 -10.03 -18.34 -9.67
N GLN A 274 -9.77 -18.56 -10.94
CA GLN A 274 -9.09 -19.77 -11.44
C GLN A 274 -7.57 -19.56 -11.42
N THR A 275 -6.83 -20.57 -11.87
CA THR A 275 -5.38 -20.48 -12.04
C THR A 275 -5.03 -19.96 -13.45
N CYS A 276 -4.14 -18.98 -13.53
CA CYS A 276 -3.64 -18.44 -14.80
C CYS A 276 -2.85 -19.50 -15.57
N GLU A 277 -3.21 -19.72 -16.84
CA GLU A 277 -2.54 -20.68 -17.74
C GLU A 277 -1.06 -20.37 -17.98
N SER A 278 -0.63 -19.11 -17.83
CA SER A 278 0.73 -18.66 -18.16
C SER A 278 1.68 -18.62 -16.96
N CYS A 279 1.21 -18.29 -15.75
CA CYS A 279 2.08 -18.11 -14.58
C CYS A 279 1.61 -18.86 -13.33
N GLY A 280 0.48 -19.57 -13.39
CA GLY A 280 -0.06 -20.31 -12.25
C GLY A 280 -0.59 -19.43 -11.10
N MET A 281 -0.57 -18.10 -11.22
CA MET A 281 -1.16 -17.17 -10.23
C MET A 281 -2.67 -17.00 -10.45
N PRO A 282 -3.43 -16.53 -9.44
CA PRO A 282 -4.89 -16.44 -9.57
C PRO A 282 -5.33 -15.47 -10.68
N SER A 283 -6.41 -15.84 -11.36
CA SER A 283 -6.97 -15.11 -12.50
C SER A 283 -8.48 -15.31 -12.60
N TYR A 284 -9.21 -14.24 -12.88
CA TYR A 284 -10.66 -14.31 -13.13
C TYR A 284 -11.00 -14.64 -14.59
N ASN A 285 -9.98 -14.79 -15.44
CA ASN A 285 -10.05 -15.21 -16.85
C ASN A 285 -8.97 -16.30 -17.09
N GLY A 286 -8.87 -16.91 -18.28
CA GLY A 286 -7.80 -17.88 -18.58
C GLY A 286 -6.37 -17.33 -18.33
N THR A 287 -6.09 -16.11 -18.79
CA THR A 287 -4.81 -15.40 -18.53
C THR A 287 -4.99 -14.23 -17.57
N CYS A 288 -4.09 -14.06 -16.59
CA CYS A 288 -4.15 -12.98 -15.60
C CYS A 288 -3.78 -11.61 -16.20
N GLY A 289 -4.20 -10.53 -15.53
CA GLY A 289 -3.92 -9.15 -15.99
C GLY A 289 -2.44 -8.82 -16.13
N PHE A 290 -1.59 -9.44 -15.30
CA PHE A 290 -0.13 -9.30 -15.39
C PHE A 290 0.42 -9.97 -16.65
N CYS A 291 0.12 -11.25 -16.90
CA CYS A 291 0.59 -11.95 -18.10
C CYS A 291 0.07 -11.29 -19.39
N ARG A 292 -1.17 -10.78 -19.40
CA ARG A 292 -1.68 -9.97 -20.52
C ARG A 292 -0.86 -8.71 -20.75
N LEU A 293 -0.47 -8.00 -19.69
CA LEU A 293 0.38 -6.82 -19.78
C LEU A 293 1.78 -7.17 -20.33
N VAL A 294 2.39 -8.25 -19.85
CA VAL A 294 3.68 -8.74 -20.35
C VAL A 294 3.61 -9.12 -21.82
N ALA A 295 2.56 -9.84 -22.23
CA ALA A 295 2.35 -10.22 -23.62
C ALA A 295 2.14 -8.99 -24.53
N GLU A 296 1.40 -7.98 -24.06
CA GLU A 296 1.22 -6.71 -24.79
C GLU A 296 2.55 -5.99 -24.99
N VAL A 297 3.36 -5.87 -23.94
CA VAL A 297 4.70 -5.24 -24.01
C VAL A 297 5.61 -6.00 -24.97
N THR A 298 5.64 -7.33 -24.89
CA THR A 298 6.47 -8.18 -25.76
C THR A 298 6.11 -8.01 -27.23
N ARG A 299 4.81 -8.06 -27.55
CA ARG A 299 4.29 -7.90 -28.93
C ARG A 299 4.63 -6.55 -29.55
N ARG A 300 4.55 -5.47 -28.77
CA ARG A 300 4.84 -4.12 -29.27
C ARG A 300 6.34 -3.84 -29.41
N ARG A 301 7.21 -4.58 -28.71
CA ARG A 301 8.67 -4.45 -28.82
C ARG A 301 9.24 -5.25 -29.99
N ASN A 302 8.65 -6.41 -30.29
CA ASN A 302 8.97 -7.21 -31.48
C ASN A 302 7.76 -7.24 -32.42
N PRO A 303 7.50 -6.17 -33.20
CA PRO A 303 6.50 -6.26 -34.27
C PRO A 303 6.94 -7.38 -35.22
N LEU A 304 6.08 -8.39 -35.42
CA LEU A 304 6.28 -9.38 -36.47
C LEU A 304 6.53 -8.62 -37.79
N PRO A 305 7.49 -9.04 -38.62
CA PRO A 305 7.69 -8.41 -39.93
C PRO A 305 6.34 -8.44 -40.66
N HIS A 306 5.89 -7.27 -41.11
CA HIS A 306 4.69 -7.16 -41.94
C HIS A 306 4.83 -8.14 -43.11
N ALA A 307 3.97 -9.15 -43.16
CA ALA A 307 3.72 -9.86 -44.41
C ALA A 307 3.13 -8.81 -45.36
N GLY A 308 3.97 -8.30 -46.26
CA GLY A 308 3.53 -7.38 -47.31
C GLY A 308 2.47 -8.04 -48.18
N PRO A 309 1.54 -7.27 -48.76
CA PRO A 309 0.56 -7.82 -49.69
C PRO A 309 1.28 -8.47 -50.87
N ALA A 310 0.89 -9.71 -51.16
CA ALA A 310 1.36 -10.49 -52.32
C ALA A 310 0.90 -9.88 -53.64
#